data_AF-A0A6G0P0L6-F1
#
_entry.id   AF-A0A6G0P0L6-F1
#
_cell.length_a   1.000
_cell.length_b   1.000
_cell.length_c   1.000
_cell.angle_alpha   90.00
_cell.angle_beta   90.00
_cell.angle_gamma   90.00
#
_symmetry.space_group_name_H-M   'P 1'
#
loop_
_entity.id
_entity.type
_entity.pdbx_description
1 polymer ?
#
loop_
_entity_poly.entity_id
_entity_poly.type
_entity_poly.pdbx_seq_one_letter_code
_entity_poly.pdbx_strand_id
1 'polypeptide(L)'
;MGCAQSKTEDVAPTNPPEAETAAPAEPIAVEEPKVEEPAAEELVQAAAEPEAETATLEESETPNTELFKVTGHEIDEAGVVFYTVEAVEGDAAFKKRFNDFKALVSALDSPKSLPALPGSGLGSKLRGKHNPALIAERETQLALVLNAIANDAALAEHDAFKQFVQ
;
A
#
# COMPACT_ATOMS: atom_id res chain seq x y z
N MET A 1 61.40 -2.52 -15.80
CA MET A 1 60.82 -2.53 -17.15
C MET A 1 59.35 -2.12 -16.97
N GLY A 2 58.96 -0.84 -17.11
CA GLY A 2 58.80 -0.13 -18.39
C GLY A 2 57.63 -0.79 -19.15
N CYS A 3 56.45 -0.20 -19.30
CA CYS A 3 56.19 1.09 -19.94
C CYS A 3 54.96 1.79 -19.37
N ALA A 4 55.09 3.10 -19.12
CA ALA A 4 54.02 4.07 -19.34
C ALA A 4 54.13 4.53 -20.80
N GLN A 5 53.01 4.75 -21.50
CA GLN A 5 52.91 5.86 -22.45
C GLN A 5 51.45 6.14 -22.87
N SER A 6 51.11 7.41 -22.72
CA SER A 6 49.89 8.14 -23.03
C SER A 6 49.58 8.23 -24.53
N LYS A 7 48.33 8.54 -24.91
CA LYS A 7 48.06 9.66 -25.83
C LYS A 7 46.63 10.20 -25.78
N THR A 8 46.58 11.52 -25.84
CA THR A 8 45.50 12.52 -25.86
C THR A 8 44.91 12.73 -27.26
N GLU A 9 44.01 13.72 -27.39
CA GLU A 9 43.51 14.42 -28.60
C GLU A 9 42.19 13.85 -29.19
N ASP A 10 41.18 14.63 -29.59
CA ASP A 10 41.01 16.09 -29.69
C ASP A 10 39.51 16.42 -29.82
N VAL A 11 39.11 17.61 -29.38
CA VAL A 11 37.74 18.16 -29.47
C VAL A 11 37.68 19.09 -30.68
N ALA A 12 36.70 18.92 -31.57
CA ALA A 12 35.82 20.02 -32.05
C ALA A 12 34.87 19.61 -33.20
N PRO A 13 33.74 20.34 -33.34
CA PRO A 13 32.48 19.88 -33.93
C PRO A 13 32.30 20.31 -35.38
N THR A 14 31.34 19.72 -36.11
CA THR A 14 30.61 20.40 -37.20
C THR A 14 29.42 19.57 -37.74
N ASN A 15 28.22 20.10 -37.48
CA ASN A 15 27.00 20.08 -38.31
C ASN A 15 26.07 18.83 -38.41
N PRO A 16 24.75 18.96 -38.10
CA PRO A 16 23.66 18.18 -38.70
C PRO A 16 23.10 18.91 -39.97
N PRO A 17 22.05 18.49 -40.71
CA PRO A 17 21.03 17.46 -40.42
C PRO A 17 20.61 16.56 -41.62
N GLU A 18 19.52 15.81 -41.41
CA GLU A 18 18.59 15.22 -42.39
C GLU A 18 18.88 13.84 -43.01
N ALA A 19 18.14 12.84 -42.50
CA ALA A 19 17.50 11.81 -43.34
C ALA A 19 16.29 11.26 -42.58
N GLU A 20 15.15 11.92 -42.80
CA GLU A 20 13.84 11.54 -42.28
C GLU A 20 13.31 10.30 -43.00
N THR A 21 12.54 9.51 -42.27
CA THR A 21 12.26 8.09 -42.54
C THR A 21 10.89 7.95 -43.21
N ALA A 22 10.84 7.16 -44.29
CA ALA A 22 9.78 6.25 -44.73
C ALA A 22 8.28 6.66 -44.81
N ALA A 23 7.73 6.42 -46.01
CA ALA A 23 6.51 5.64 -46.29
C ALA A 23 5.11 6.35 -46.41
N PRO A 24 4.18 5.78 -47.22
CA PRO A 24 3.24 6.54 -48.05
C PRO A 24 1.73 6.36 -47.74
N ALA A 25 0.92 7.21 -48.39
CA ALA A 25 -0.49 7.04 -48.82
C ALA A 25 -1.62 6.99 -47.76
N GLU A 26 -2.36 8.09 -47.65
CA GLU A 26 -3.75 8.13 -47.12
C GLU A 26 -4.74 8.07 -48.29
N PRO A 27 -5.83 7.28 -48.19
CA PRO A 27 -7.14 7.95 -48.11
C PRO A 27 -8.21 7.14 -47.38
N ILE A 28 -8.92 7.73 -46.40
CA ILE A 28 -10.31 7.33 -46.12
C ILE A 28 -11.10 8.48 -45.45
N ALA A 29 -12.04 9.02 -46.22
CA ALA A 29 -13.24 9.68 -45.71
C ALA A 29 -14.22 8.61 -45.21
N VAL A 30 -15.08 8.96 -44.23
CA VAL A 30 -16.54 8.71 -44.18
C VAL A 30 -17.11 8.98 -42.76
N GLU A 31 -18.00 9.99 -42.75
CA GLU A 31 -19.26 10.17 -41.99
C GLU A 31 -19.31 10.18 -40.45
N GLU A 32 -19.57 11.38 -39.91
CA GLU A 32 -20.46 11.58 -38.75
C GLU A 32 -21.89 11.12 -39.07
N PRO A 33 -22.61 10.58 -38.08
CA PRO A 33 -24.03 10.87 -37.98
C PRO A 33 -24.38 11.48 -36.62
N LYS A 34 -24.98 12.65 -36.71
CA LYS A 34 -25.84 13.31 -35.73
C LYS A 34 -27.19 12.57 -35.68
N VAL A 35 -27.87 12.66 -34.52
CA VAL A 35 -29.34 12.85 -34.33
C VAL A 35 -30.02 11.86 -33.33
N GLU A 36 -30.69 12.50 -32.35
CA GLU A 36 -31.91 12.16 -31.55
C GLU A 36 -31.93 11.18 -30.36
N GLU A 37 -32.25 11.75 -29.19
CA GLU A 37 -33.07 11.15 -28.12
C GLU A 37 -34.48 10.79 -28.65
N PRO A 38 -35.17 9.79 -28.05
CA PRO A 38 -36.20 10.16 -27.07
C PRO A 38 -36.37 9.18 -25.88
N ALA A 39 -36.67 9.79 -24.74
CA ALA A 39 -37.69 9.45 -23.73
C ALA A 39 -38.15 7.99 -23.48
N ALA A 40 -38.00 7.61 -22.21
CA ALA A 40 -39.00 7.02 -21.31
C ALA A 40 -39.50 5.59 -21.58
N GLU A 41 -39.10 4.67 -20.70
CA GLU A 41 -40.05 3.71 -20.12
C GLU A 41 -39.76 3.49 -18.63
N GLU A 42 -40.77 3.88 -17.87
CA GLU A 42 -40.96 3.75 -16.44
C GLU A 42 -41.27 2.28 -16.10
N LEU A 43 -40.46 1.65 -15.25
CA LEU A 43 -40.86 0.45 -14.52
C LEU A 43 -40.57 0.66 -13.03
N VAL A 44 -41.52 1.33 -12.40
CA VAL A 44 -41.72 1.25 -10.95
C VAL A 44 -42.31 -0.13 -10.65
N GLN A 45 -41.55 -1.00 -9.99
CA GLN A 45 -42.14 -2.04 -9.14
C GLN A 45 -41.56 -1.90 -7.73
N ALA A 46 -42.45 -1.41 -6.86
CA ALA A 46 -42.32 -1.42 -5.43
C ALA A 46 -42.56 -2.83 -4.87
N ALA A 47 -42.13 -3.00 -3.61
CA ALA A 47 -42.43 -4.08 -2.67
C ALA A 47 -41.57 -5.34 -2.78
N ALA A 48 -40.61 -5.51 -1.87
CA ALA A 48 -40.89 -6.12 -0.56
C ALA A 48 -39.57 -6.33 0.20
N GLU A 49 -39.50 -5.79 1.42
CA GLU A 49 -38.64 -6.34 2.48
C GLU A 49 -38.90 -7.84 2.62
N PRO A 50 -37.83 -8.62 2.78
CA PRO A 50 -37.72 -9.30 4.05
C PRO A 50 -36.34 -9.10 4.68
N GLU A 51 -36.37 -8.77 5.96
CA GLU A 51 -35.30 -9.02 6.93
C GLU A 51 -34.67 -10.40 6.68
N ALA A 52 -33.37 -10.40 6.44
CA ALA A 52 -32.53 -11.59 6.61
C ALA A 52 -31.14 -11.10 6.99
N GLU A 53 -30.94 -10.99 8.31
CA GLU A 53 -29.67 -11.16 9.02
C GLU A 53 -28.43 -10.90 8.17
N THR A 54 -28.10 -9.61 7.98
CA THR A 54 -26.69 -9.26 7.91
C THR A 54 -26.10 -9.72 9.21
N ALA A 55 -25.40 -10.85 9.18
CA ALA A 55 -24.56 -11.33 10.25
C ALA A 55 -23.77 -10.12 10.76
N THR A 56 -24.22 -9.64 11.92
CA THR A 56 -23.46 -8.77 12.79
C THR A 56 -22.15 -9.51 12.98
N LEU A 57 -21.13 -9.08 12.24
CA LEU A 57 -19.77 -9.19 12.71
C LEU A 57 -19.85 -8.55 14.08
N GLU A 58 -19.77 -9.37 15.13
CA GLU A 58 -19.58 -8.88 16.48
C GLU A 58 -18.27 -8.08 16.44
N GLU A 59 -18.42 -6.80 16.10
CA GLU A 59 -17.48 -5.75 16.37
C GLU A 59 -17.29 -5.83 17.87
N SER A 60 -16.17 -6.44 18.26
CA SER A 60 -15.76 -6.56 19.63
C SER A 60 -15.80 -5.16 20.25
N GLU A 61 -16.87 -4.88 21.00
CA GLU A 61 -17.17 -3.64 21.72
C GLU A 61 -16.20 -3.42 22.89
N THR A 62 -14.90 -3.40 22.63
CA THR A 62 -13.98 -2.62 23.45
C THR A 62 -13.86 -1.26 22.79
N PRO A 63 -13.96 -0.14 23.54
CA PRO A 63 -13.60 1.16 23.00
C PRO A 63 -12.11 1.10 22.66
N ASN A 64 -11.81 0.77 21.40
CA ASN A 64 -10.45 0.62 20.91
C ASN A 64 -9.89 2.03 20.82
N THR A 65 -9.28 2.48 21.91
CA THR A 65 -8.74 3.83 22.01
C THR A 65 -7.57 3.89 21.03
N GLU A 66 -7.59 4.90 20.16
CA GLU A 66 -6.50 5.08 19.21
C GLU A 66 -5.27 5.62 19.95
N LEU A 67 -4.33 4.73 20.27
CA LEU A 67 -3.08 5.00 20.98
C LEU A 67 -1.89 5.15 20.01
N PHE A 68 -1.97 4.54 18.83
CA PHE A 68 -0.93 4.60 17.81
C PHE A 68 -1.51 4.86 16.41
N LYS A 69 -0.77 5.61 15.60
CA LYS A 69 -1.06 5.90 14.20
C LYS A 69 0.10 5.48 13.32
N VAL A 70 -0.20 4.88 12.18
CA VAL A 70 0.79 4.70 11.11
C VAL A 70 0.67 5.91 10.18
N THR A 71 1.65 6.82 10.24
CA THR A 71 1.59 8.13 9.56
C THR A 71 2.18 8.11 8.15
N GLY A 72 2.89 7.04 7.80
CA GLY A 72 3.34 6.80 6.44
C GLY A 72 4.36 5.67 6.35
N HIS A 73 5.08 5.66 5.23
CA HIS A 73 6.13 4.68 4.97
C HIS A 73 7.32 5.31 4.25
N GLU A 74 8.45 4.63 4.33
CA GLU A 74 9.64 4.91 3.52
C GLU A 74 10.20 3.61 2.95
N ILE A 75 10.88 3.73 1.82
CA ILE A 75 11.57 2.62 1.18
C ILE A 75 13.06 2.97 1.17
N ASP A 76 13.87 2.15 1.81
CA ASP A 76 15.32 2.35 1.85
C ASP A 76 15.99 1.98 0.52
N GLU A 77 17.31 2.20 0.42
CA GLU A 77 18.12 1.87 -0.76
C GLU A 77 18.12 0.37 -1.08
N ALA A 78 17.88 -0.50 -0.08
CA ALA A 78 17.77 -1.94 -0.24
C ALA A 78 16.34 -2.39 -0.65
N GLY A 79 15.40 -1.44 -0.76
CA GLY A 79 14.01 -1.70 -1.09
C GLY A 79 13.20 -2.28 0.07
N VAL A 80 13.61 -2.11 1.32
CA VAL A 80 12.85 -2.48 2.51
C VAL A 80 11.84 -1.39 2.82
N VAL A 81 10.58 -1.78 3.03
CA VAL A 81 9.51 -0.87 3.42
C VAL A 81 9.47 -0.76 4.95
N PHE A 82 9.69 0.45 5.45
CA PHE A 82 9.52 0.82 6.84
C PHE A 82 8.23 1.64 6.99
N TYR A 83 7.47 1.35 8.04
CA TYR A 83 6.25 2.05 8.40
C TYR A 83 6.56 2.97 9.58
N THR A 84 6.24 4.25 9.45
CA THR A 84 6.38 5.24 10.52
C THR A 84 5.16 5.17 11.42
N VAL A 85 5.41 4.94 12.70
CA VAL A 85 4.40 4.83 13.75
C VAL A 85 4.60 5.96 14.74
N GLU A 86 3.53 6.65 15.10
CA GLU A 86 3.51 7.73 16.08
C GLU A 86 2.48 7.39 17.17
N ALA A 87 2.85 7.62 18.42
CA ALA A 87 1.89 7.57 19.52
C ALA A 87 0.95 8.77 19.43
N VAL A 88 -0.33 8.55 19.70
CA VAL A 88 -1.35 9.62 19.73
C VAL A 88 -1.15 10.51 20.96
N GLU A 89 -0.74 9.90 22.07
CA GLU A 89 -0.35 10.61 23.29
C GLU A 89 1.16 10.53 23.50
N GLY A 90 1.81 11.70 23.61
CA GLY A 90 3.25 11.82 23.82
C GLY A 90 4.05 12.01 22.53
N ASP A 91 5.37 11.92 22.65
CA ASP A 91 6.34 12.22 21.57
C ASP A 91 7.00 10.96 20.98
N ALA A 92 6.44 9.77 21.23
CA ALA A 92 7.02 8.52 20.75
C ALA A 92 6.76 8.36 19.25
N ALA A 93 7.83 8.27 18.46
CA ALA A 93 7.78 7.98 17.03
C ALA A 93 8.87 6.95 16.68
N PHE A 94 8.49 5.90 15.98
CA PHE A 94 9.40 4.81 15.62
C PHE A 94 9.08 4.23 14.24
N LYS A 95 10.04 3.53 13.65
CA LYS A 95 9.89 2.89 12.34
C LYS A 95 10.13 1.40 12.43
N LYS A 96 9.24 0.60 11.83
CA LYS A 96 9.36 -0.86 11.79
C LYS A 96 9.01 -1.37 10.40
N ARG A 97 9.62 -2.48 9.99
CA ARG A 97 9.21 -3.17 8.74
C ARG A 97 8.04 -4.09 9.02
N PHE A 98 7.29 -4.46 7.97
CA PHE A 98 6.19 -5.42 8.08
C PHE A 98 6.57 -6.72 8.82
N ASN A 99 7.78 -7.24 8.58
CA ASN A 99 8.25 -8.46 9.27
C ASN A 99 8.43 -8.30 10.78
N ASP A 100 8.68 -7.10 11.29
CA ASP A 100 8.80 -6.89 12.74
C ASP A 100 7.43 -7.02 13.41
N PHE A 101 6.36 -6.55 12.76
CA PHE A 101 4.99 -6.78 13.25
C PHE A 101 4.62 -8.25 13.25
N LYS A 102 5.08 -9.02 12.24
CA LYS A 102 4.92 -10.47 12.24
C LYS A 102 5.64 -11.11 13.43
N ALA A 103 6.86 -10.66 13.71
CA ALA A 103 7.64 -11.15 14.84
C ALA A 103 6.97 -10.79 16.16
N LEU A 104 6.43 -9.57 16.30
CA LEU A 104 5.66 -9.15 17.47
C LEU A 104 4.44 -10.06 17.71
N VAL A 105 3.57 -10.23 16.71
CA VAL A 105 2.37 -11.09 16.85
C VAL A 105 2.76 -12.53 17.17
N SER A 106 3.85 -13.02 16.58
CA SER A 106 4.36 -14.37 16.89
C SER A 106 4.90 -14.48 18.32
N ALA A 107 5.59 -13.44 18.82
CA ALA A 107 6.13 -13.37 20.18
C ALA A 107 5.03 -13.18 21.25
N LEU A 108 3.85 -12.73 20.84
CA LEU A 108 2.63 -12.70 21.66
C LEU A 108 1.80 -14.00 21.56
N ASP A 109 2.40 -15.08 21.04
CA ASP A 109 1.75 -16.39 20.82
C ASP A 109 0.55 -16.36 19.84
N SER A 110 0.51 -15.38 18.94
CA SER A 110 -0.54 -15.21 17.91
C SER A 110 -1.96 -15.25 18.50
N PRO A 111 -2.32 -14.28 19.37
CA PRO A 111 -3.63 -14.25 20.02
C PRO A 111 -4.74 -14.21 18.99
N LYS A 112 -5.79 -15.01 19.19
CA LYS A 112 -6.96 -15.04 18.30
C LYS A 112 -7.81 -13.76 18.38
N SER A 113 -7.64 -12.98 19.45
CA SER A 113 -8.28 -11.67 19.64
C SER A 113 -7.68 -10.58 18.76
N LEU A 114 -6.47 -10.77 18.23
CA LEU A 114 -5.84 -9.76 17.39
C LEU A 114 -6.42 -9.78 15.97
N PRO A 115 -6.58 -8.60 15.34
CA PRO A 115 -6.88 -8.51 13.93
C PRO A 115 -5.86 -9.29 13.10
N ALA A 116 -6.30 -9.86 11.99
CA ALA A 116 -5.41 -10.56 11.08
C ALA A 116 -4.33 -9.62 10.54
N LEU A 117 -3.08 -10.09 10.50
CA LEU A 117 -2.02 -9.34 9.83
C LEU A 117 -2.31 -9.24 8.32
N PRO A 118 -1.96 -8.12 7.68
CA PRO A 118 -2.20 -7.91 6.26
C PRO A 118 -1.48 -8.96 5.41
N GLY A 119 -2.01 -9.18 4.20
CA GLY A 119 -1.64 -10.30 3.35
C GLY A 119 -0.13 -10.52 3.21
N SER A 120 0.33 -11.69 3.65
CA SER A 120 1.68 -12.24 3.37
C SER A 120 1.66 -13.36 2.33
N GLY A 121 0.47 -13.65 1.78
CA GLY A 121 0.19 -14.80 0.92
C GLY A 121 0.69 -14.64 -0.52
N LEU A 122 0.34 -15.62 -1.35
CA LEU A 122 0.78 -15.67 -2.76
C LEU A 122 0.34 -14.43 -3.55
N GLY A 123 -0.89 -13.94 -3.33
CA GLY A 123 -1.42 -12.72 -3.97
C GLY A 123 -0.58 -11.48 -3.66
N SER A 124 -0.13 -11.32 -2.41
CA SER A 124 0.74 -10.21 -1.99
C SER A 124 2.15 -10.33 -2.59
N LYS A 125 2.66 -11.55 -2.78
CA LYS A 125 3.95 -11.79 -3.46
C LYS A 125 3.88 -11.46 -4.95
N LEU A 126 2.76 -11.80 -5.62
CA LEU A 126 2.52 -11.51 -7.03
C LEU A 126 2.39 -10.00 -7.30
N ARG A 127 1.71 -9.26 -6.41
CA ARG A 127 1.60 -7.79 -6.51
C ARG A 127 2.92 -7.07 -6.26
N GLY A 128 3.83 -7.69 -5.51
CA GLY A 128 5.13 -7.12 -5.16
C GLY A 128 5.09 -6.27 -3.90
N LYS A 129 6.21 -6.24 -3.16
CA LYS A 129 6.31 -5.56 -1.85
C LYS A 129 6.19 -4.04 -1.91
N HIS A 130 6.36 -3.44 -3.08
CA HIS A 130 6.30 -1.99 -3.32
C HIS A 130 5.00 -1.54 -3.98
N ASN A 131 4.03 -2.45 -4.10
CA ASN A 131 2.74 -2.10 -4.66
C ASN A 131 2.04 -1.09 -3.72
N PRO A 132 1.62 0.08 -4.23
CA PRO A 132 1.08 1.15 -3.38
C PRO A 132 -0.22 0.73 -2.68
N ALA A 133 -1.08 -0.05 -3.33
CA ALA A 133 -2.32 -0.54 -2.72
C ALA A 133 -2.03 -1.50 -1.55
N LEU A 134 -1.02 -2.36 -1.70
CA LEU A 134 -0.58 -3.26 -0.64
C LEU A 134 0.12 -2.52 0.50
N ILE A 135 0.86 -1.45 0.22
CA ILE A 135 1.47 -0.63 1.25
C ILE A 135 0.37 0.09 2.06
N ALA A 136 -0.61 0.71 1.40
CA ALA A 136 -1.72 1.38 2.05
C ALA A 136 -2.57 0.41 2.90
N GLU A 137 -2.89 -0.78 2.36
CA GLU A 137 -3.57 -1.84 3.14
C GLU A 137 -2.81 -2.19 4.41
N ARG A 138 -1.47 -2.29 4.31
CA ARG A 138 -0.62 -2.57 5.46
C ARG A 138 -0.63 -1.43 6.46
N GLU A 139 -0.53 -0.18 6.05
CA GLU A 139 -0.58 0.96 6.98
C GLU A 139 -1.82 0.90 7.85
N THR A 140 -3.00 0.73 7.23
CA THR A 140 -4.27 0.63 7.96
C THR A 140 -4.29 -0.59 8.89
N GLN A 141 -3.95 -1.77 8.38
CA GLN A 141 -4.08 -3.00 9.16
C GLN A 141 -3.05 -3.07 10.29
N LEU A 142 -1.84 -2.54 10.10
CA LEU A 142 -0.82 -2.49 11.13
C LEU A 142 -1.22 -1.54 12.26
N ALA A 143 -1.85 -0.40 11.95
CA ALA A 143 -2.43 0.48 12.96
C ALA A 143 -3.49 -0.25 13.79
N LEU A 144 -4.40 -1.00 13.15
CA LEU A 144 -5.43 -1.78 13.85
C LEU A 144 -4.83 -2.83 14.77
N VAL A 145 -3.82 -3.58 14.31
CA VAL A 145 -3.13 -4.59 15.13
C VAL A 145 -2.42 -3.94 16.33
N LEU A 146 -1.73 -2.82 16.13
CA LEU A 146 -1.06 -2.12 17.23
C LEU A 146 -2.04 -1.64 18.29
N ASN A 147 -3.13 -1.02 17.87
CA ASN A 147 -4.13 -0.53 18.82
C ASN A 147 -4.84 -1.69 19.53
N ALA A 148 -5.13 -2.80 18.85
CA ALA A 148 -5.68 -3.98 19.50
C ALA A 148 -4.75 -4.55 20.58
N ILE A 149 -3.43 -4.58 20.33
CA ILE A 149 -2.43 -5.00 21.33
C ILE A 149 -2.38 -4.00 22.48
N ALA A 150 -2.34 -2.70 22.18
CA ALA A 150 -2.20 -1.64 23.17
C ALA A 150 -3.42 -1.49 24.09
N ASN A 151 -4.62 -1.80 23.59
CA ASN A 151 -5.86 -1.78 24.37
C ASN A 151 -6.10 -3.07 25.17
N ASP A 152 -5.33 -4.13 24.93
CA ASP A 152 -5.38 -5.36 25.74
C ASP A 152 -4.33 -5.27 26.86
N ALA A 153 -4.79 -5.19 28.12
CA ALA A 153 -3.91 -5.02 29.27
C ALA A 153 -2.83 -6.13 29.40
N ALA A 154 -3.13 -7.37 29.01
CA ALA A 154 -2.17 -8.46 29.09
C ALA A 154 -1.12 -8.37 27.97
N LEU A 155 -1.53 -7.96 26.77
CA LEU A 155 -0.61 -7.83 25.63
C LEU A 155 0.21 -6.54 25.69
N ALA A 156 -0.37 -5.45 26.18
CA ALA A 156 0.31 -4.16 26.36
C ALA A 156 1.44 -4.25 27.39
N GLU A 157 1.25 -5.03 28.46
CA GLU A 157 2.26 -5.24 29.49
C GLU A 157 3.34 -6.26 29.10
N HIS A 158 3.16 -6.96 27.98
CA HIS A 158 4.10 -7.98 27.52
C HIS A 158 5.43 -7.37 27.04
N ASP A 159 6.55 -7.98 27.44
CA ASP A 159 7.90 -7.47 27.14
C ASP A 159 8.14 -7.30 25.64
N ALA A 160 7.64 -8.23 24.82
CA ALA A 160 7.77 -8.13 23.36
C ALA A 160 7.12 -6.86 22.79
N PHE A 161 5.96 -6.46 23.32
CA PHE A 161 5.29 -5.24 22.87
C PHE A 161 6.01 -3.99 23.38
N LYS A 162 6.41 -3.98 24.65
CA LYS A 162 7.21 -2.89 25.23
C LYS A 162 8.52 -2.66 24.48
N GLN A 163 9.21 -3.71 24.05
CA GLN A 163 10.43 -3.61 23.23
C GLN A 163 10.11 -3.17 21.81
N PHE A 164 8.94 -3.54 21.28
CA PHE A 164 8.54 -3.18 19.94
C PHE A 164 8.28 -1.67 19.81
N VAL A 165 7.66 -1.03 20.81
CA VAL A 165 7.32 0.41 20.76
C VAL A 165 8.47 1.34 21.18
N GLN A 166 9.65 0.77 21.45
CA GLN A 166 10.89 1.52 21.68
C GLN A 166 11.65 1.80 20.38
#